data_AF-A0A3C0X413-F1
#
_entry.id   AF-A0A3C0X413-F1
#
_cell.length_a   1.000
_cell.length_b   1.000
_cell.length_c   1.000
_cell.angle_alpha   90.00
_cell.angle_beta   90.00
_cell.angle_gamma   90.00
#
_symmetry.space_group_name_H-M   'P 1'
#
loop_
_entity.id
_entity.type
_entity.pdbx_description
1 polymer ?
#
loop_
_entity_poly.entity_id
_entity_poly.type
_entity_poly.pdbx_seq_one_letter_code
_entity_poly.pdbx_strand_id
1 'polypeptide(L)' 'TEHNEVAPAQHELAPIFTTTNIAADHNQLTMEMMKKTALKHGLVCLLHEKPFDGVNGSGKHNNWS' A
#
# COMPACT_ATOMS: atom_id res chain seq x y z
N THR A 1 10.63 4.03 2.24
CA THR A 1 10.09 5.06 3.15
C THR A 1 8.75 4.59 3.68
N GLU A 2 8.32 5.10 4.82
CA GLU A 2 6.98 4.92 5.37
C GLU A 2 6.49 6.25 5.95
N HIS A 3 5.23 6.60 5.73
CA HIS A 3 4.61 7.80 6.32
C HIS A 3 3.08 7.72 6.31
N ASN A 4 2.46 8.61 7.10
CA ASN A 4 1.03 8.85 7.01
C ASN A 4 0.72 9.65 5.74
N GLU A 5 -0.47 9.41 5.20
CA GLU A 5 -1.01 10.15 4.07
C GLU A 5 -2.00 11.23 4.50
N VAL A 6 -2.51 11.98 3.54
CA VAL A 6 -3.41 13.12 3.78
C VAL A 6 -4.73 12.69 4.42
N ALA A 7 -5.29 11.53 4.05
CA ALA A 7 -6.55 11.06 4.63
C ALA A 7 -6.35 10.37 6.00
N PRO A 8 -7.36 10.45 6.89
CA PRO A 8 -7.34 9.72 8.16
C PRO A 8 -7.11 8.23 7.96
N ALA A 9 -6.23 7.63 8.78
CA ALA A 9 -5.85 6.22 8.72
C ALA A 9 -5.28 5.74 7.37
N GLN A 10 -4.89 6.66 6.49
CA GLN A 10 -4.18 6.36 5.24
C GLN A 10 -2.67 6.39 5.47
N HIS A 11 -1.95 5.43 4.91
CA HIS A 11 -0.50 5.26 5.09
C HIS A 11 0.14 4.84 3.77
N GLU A 12 1.38 5.27 3.54
CA GLU A 12 2.21 4.87 2.41
C GLU A 12 3.46 4.11 2.88
N LEU A 13 3.85 3.10 2.09
CA LEU A 13 5.11 2.36 2.21
C LEU A 13 5.72 2.19 0.82
N ALA A 14 6.97 2.60 0.64
CA ALA A 14 7.72 2.44 -0.59
C ALA A 14 9.05 1.68 -0.36
N PRO A 15 9.27 0.51 -0.99
CA PRO A 15 10.56 -0.19 -0.96
C PRO A 15 11.58 0.46 -1.91
N ILE A 16 12.86 0.12 -1.75
CA ILE A 16 13.90 0.46 -2.73
C ILE A 16 13.59 -0.27 -4.04
N PHE A 17 13.78 0.41 -5.17
CA PHE A 17 13.52 -0.15 -6.50
C PHE A 17 14.41 -1.37 -6.78
N THR A 18 13.93 -2.25 -7.65
CA THR A 18 14.65 -3.43 -8.15
C THR A 18 14.16 -3.74 -9.56
N THR A 19 14.74 -4.75 -10.22
CA THR A 19 14.33 -5.18 -11.56
C THR A 19 12.82 -5.36 -11.64
N THR A 20 12.19 -4.81 -12.69
CA THR A 20 10.73 -4.66 -12.80
C THR A 20 9.94 -5.92 -12.43
N ASN A 21 10.36 -7.09 -12.90
CA ASN A 21 9.69 -8.35 -12.58
C ASN A 21 9.69 -8.65 -11.08
N ILE A 22 10.86 -8.51 -10.43
CA ILE A 22 11.02 -8.74 -9.00
C ILE A 22 10.24 -7.69 -8.20
N ALA A 23 10.25 -6.43 -8.65
CA ALA A 23 9.50 -5.35 -7.99
C ALA A 23 7.99 -5.61 -8.02
N ALA A 24 7.47 -6.14 -9.14
CA ALA A 24 6.07 -6.53 -9.26
C ALA A 24 5.72 -7.70 -8.32
N ASP A 25 6.56 -8.75 -8.28
CA ASP A 25 6.38 -9.90 -7.39
C ASP A 25 6.39 -9.47 -5.92
N HIS A 26 7.38 -8.65 -5.54
CA HIS A 26 7.47 -8.09 -4.20
C HIS A 26 6.22 -7.27 -3.86
N ASN A 27 5.71 -6.44 -4.77
CA ASN A 27 4.51 -5.64 -4.51
C ASN A 27 3.30 -6.50 -4.18
N GLN A 28 3.09 -7.60 -4.91
CA GLN A 28 2.00 -8.54 -4.64
C GLN A 28 2.14 -9.20 -3.27
N LEU A 29 3.35 -9.68 -2.94
CA LEU A 29 3.63 -10.24 -1.61
C LEU A 29 3.44 -9.22 -0.49
N THR A 30 3.88 -7.98 -0.69
CA THR A 30 3.67 -6.89 0.28
C THR A 30 2.19 -6.64 0.54
N MET A 31 1.35 -6.57 -0.51
CA MET A 31 -0.10 -6.39 -0.35
C MET A 31 -0.75 -7.52 0.46
N GLU A 32 -0.36 -8.76 0.18
CA GLU A 32 -0.86 -9.92 0.91
C GLU A 32 -0.38 -9.93 2.38
N MET A 33 0.89 -9.61 2.62
CA MET A 33 1.46 -9.51 3.96
C MET A 33 0.81 -8.40 4.78
N MET A 34 0.50 -7.24 4.17
CA MET A 34 -0.21 -6.15 4.84
C MET A 34 -1.60 -6.59 5.32
N LYS A 35 -2.37 -7.28 4.46
CA LYS A 35 -3.70 -7.80 4.85
C LYS A 35 -3.61 -8.78 6.02
N LYS A 36 -2.72 -9.77 5.93
CA LYS A 36 -2.50 -10.76 7.01
C LYS A 36 -2.05 -10.11 8.31
N THR A 37 -1.16 -9.14 8.22
CA THR A 37 -0.61 -8.44 9.40
C THR A 37 -1.69 -7.58 10.05
N ALA A 38 -2.45 -6.80 9.28
CA ALA A 38 -3.57 -6.02 9.81
C ALA A 38 -4.56 -6.90 10.60
N LEU A 39 -4.95 -8.06 10.06
CA LEU A 39 -5.86 -8.99 10.74
C LEU A 39 -5.29 -9.50 12.08
N LYS A 40 -3.98 -9.79 12.15
CA LYS A 40 -3.32 -10.19 13.41
C LYS A 40 -3.37 -9.10 14.48
N HIS A 41 -3.44 -7.83 14.07
CA HIS A 41 -3.55 -6.67 14.95
C HIS A 41 -4.99 -6.24 15.22
N GLY A 42 -6.00 -7.02 14.79
CA GLY A 42 -7.42 -6.66 14.95
C GLY A 42 -7.86 -5.51 14.05
N LEU A 43 -7.13 -5.26 12.95
CA LEU A 43 -7.38 -4.22 11.96
C LEU A 43 -7.75 -4.83 10.60
N VAL A 44 -8.19 -3.99 9.66
CA VAL A 44 -8.43 -4.37 8.25
C VAL A 44 -7.62 -3.44 7.34
N CYS A 45 -6.89 -4.02 6.39
CA CYS A 45 -6.16 -3.28 5.36
C CYS A 45 -7.04 -3.11 4.12
N LEU A 46 -7.46 -1.87 3.84
CA LEU A 46 -8.24 -1.51 2.66
C LEU A 46 -7.29 -1.15 1.51
N LEU A 47 -7.34 -1.91 0.42
CA LEU A 47 -6.56 -1.64 -0.80
C LEU A 47 -7.40 -1.10 -1.96
N HIS A 48 -8.69 -0.81 -1.71
CA HIS A 48 -9.55 -0.14 -2.69
C HIS A 48 -9.04 1.28 -2.93
N GLU A 49 -8.98 1.71 -4.18
CA GLU A 49 -8.43 3.02 -4.59
C GLU A 49 -9.27 4.19 -4.08
N LYS A 50 -10.55 3.95 -3.81
CA LYS A 50 -11.48 4.93 -3.23
C LYS A 50 -12.36 4.27 -2.16
N PRO A 51 -11.85 4.03 -0.93
CA PRO A 51 -12.58 3.25 0.07
C PRO A 51 -13.72 4.04 0.73
N PHE A 52 -13.64 5.37 0.75
CA PHE A 52 -14.64 6.26 1.32
C PHE A 52 -14.96 7.39 0.34
N ASP A 53 -16.25 7.68 0.19
CA ASP A 53 -16.70 8.82 -0.61
C ASP A 53 -16.32 10.15 0.08
N GLY A 54 -15.99 11.16 -0.71
CA GLY A 54 -15.58 12.48 -0.19
C GLY A 54 -14.20 12.55 0.51
N VAL A 55 -13.46 11.43 0.65
CA VAL A 55 -12.11 11.37 1.26
C VAL A 55 -11.05 11.06 0.20
N ASN A 56 -9.79 11.50 0.34
CA ASN A 56 -8.72 11.21 -0.64
C ASN A 56 -8.62 9.71 -0.97
N GLY A 57 -8.32 9.41 -2.24
CA GLY A 57 -8.10 8.04 -2.71
C GLY A 57 -6.68 7.53 -2.44
N SER A 58 -6.47 6.24 -2.65
CA SER A 58 -5.18 5.55 -2.51
C SER A 58 -4.58 5.23 -3.88
N GLY A 59 -3.42 5.82 -4.18
CA GLY A 59 -2.68 5.60 -5.41
C GLY A 59 -1.61 4.51 -5.31
N LYS A 60 -1.09 4.09 -6.47
CA LYS A 60 0.09 3.22 -6.58
C LYS A 60 1.05 3.83 -7.61
N HIS A 61 2.03 4.59 -7.14
CA HIS A 61 3.03 5.20 -8.01
C HIS A 61 4.04 4.17 -8.51
N ASN A 62 4.39 4.23 -9.80
CA ASN A 62 5.49 3.46 -10.38
C ASN A 62 6.60 4.43 -10.78
N ASN A 63 7.67 4.47 -9.99
CA ASN A 63 8.88 5.18 -10.37
C ASN A 63 9.64 4.30 -11.39
N TRP A 64 9.93 4.85 -12.56
CA TRP A 64 10.53 4.11 -13.68
C TRP A 64 11.85 4.75 -14.13
N SER A 65 12.81 3.89 -14.48
CA SER A 65 14.15 4.22 -14.96
C SER A 65 14.63 3.16 -15.95
#